data_AF-A0A955W740-F1
#
_entry.id   AF-A0A955W740-F1
#
_cell.length_a   1.000
_cell.length_b   1.000
_cell.length_c   1.000
_cell.angle_alpha   90.00
_cell.angle_beta   90.00
_cell.angle_gamma   90.00
#
_symmetry.space_group_name_H-M   'P 1'
#
loop_
_entity.id
_entity.type
_entity.pdbx_description
1 polymer ?
#
loop_
_entity_poly.entity_id
_entity_poly.type
_entity_poly.pdbx_seq_one_letter_code
_entity_poly.pdbx_strand_id
1 'polypeptide(L)'
;MSRTQPGSRAARHVTGCVVRRVGLALALCVATLLTLAAPAQADELYAHVVRPGDTLASIAQRYYGDPRRESVLVTENGLTTQGGSAIVVGMRLHIPWVRYHTVAAGETWQQLADRYYGDARRAFAIQESNRATSEQPAEGAELLIPYPLRHITGQGDNVSRVARLYYPDSVAGTRRLRRFNGIRGSRLTRGQVVLVPLPDLLLSEEGRRLVEESTGSAPSDGEQREQQADIERQLPVLREHVRRGRFTEAVVLGNQLLGAASVTSSQALSIQRELGTAYVALDRSDLAVQAFGAALELQPDLELDGLRTSPTVMRALQAARDQRAADAANAARRRVAADAGVPPAAPPVADSGTR
;
A
#
# COMPACT_ATOMS: atom_id res chain seq x y z
N MET A 1 24.79 31.48 85.13
CA MET A 1 23.44 32.08 85.09
C MET A 1 22.71 31.48 83.88
N SER A 2 22.03 30.35 84.10
CA SER A 2 20.56 30.20 84.15
C SER A 2 19.87 30.13 82.76
N ARG A 3 19.41 28.91 82.40
CA ARG A 3 18.17 28.48 81.68
C ARG A 3 17.78 29.25 80.39
N THR A 4 17.38 28.66 79.26
CA THR A 4 16.57 27.46 78.97
C THR A 4 16.55 27.20 77.43
N GLN A 5 16.47 25.92 77.02
CA GLN A 5 16.23 25.38 75.65
C GLN A 5 14.84 25.76 75.05
N PRO A 6 14.39 25.31 73.84
CA PRO A 6 14.99 24.40 72.81
C PRO A 6 14.91 24.96 71.35
N GLY A 7 15.68 24.50 70.35
CA GLY A 7 15.49 23.25 69.61
C GLY A 7 14.57 23.43 68.38
N SER A 8 15.15 23.71 67.21
CA SER A 8 14.46 23.68 65.91
C SER A 8 15.31 22.99 64.86
N ARG A 9 14.68 22.05 64.17
CA ARG A 9 15.24 21.04 63.26
C ARG A 9 15.73 21.64 61.96
N ALA A 10 16.94 21.25 61.56
CA ALA A 10 17.44 21.40 60.21
C ALA A 10 16.68 20.44 59.26
N ALA A 11 15.93 21.00 58.33
CA ALA A 11 15.37 20.28 57.19
C ALA A 11 16.51 19.90 56.22
N ARG A 12 16.86 18.62 56.18
CA ARG A 12 17.70 18.07 55.10
C ARG A 12 16.80 17.73 53.93
N HIS A 13 17.01 18.44 52.82
CA HIS A 13 16.48 18.12 51.51
C HIS A 13 16.97 16.73 51.06
N VAL A 14 16.03 15.81 50.81
CA VAL A 14 16.23 14.68 49.90
C VAL A 14 15.12 14.78 48.87
N THR A 15 15.35 15.60 47.85
CA THR A 15 14.49 15.70 46.67
C THR A 15 15.35 15.30 45.48
N GLY A 16 15.50 14.00 45.27
CA GLY A 16 16.45 13.50 44.29
C GLY A 16 16.24 12.05 43.93
N CYS A 17 15.02 11.63 43.57
CA CYS A 17 14.87 10.36 42.83
C CYS A 17 13.55 10.14 42.07
N VAL A 18 12.67 11.14 41.94
CA VAL A 18 11.37 10.95 41.23
C VAL A 18 11.35 11.59 39.84
N VAL A 19 12.20 12.59 39.58
CA VAL A 19 12.18 13.33 38.29
C VAL A 19 12.77 12.51 37.13
N ARG A 20 13.60 11.50 37.41
CA ARG A 20 14.31 10.72 36.35
C ARG A 20 13.48 9.60 35.71
N ARG A 21 12.41 9.13 36.35
CA ARG A 21 11.57 8.03 35.82
C ARG A 21 10.36 8.53 35.02
N VAL A 22 9.85 9.72 35.32
CA VAL A 22 8.77 10.34 34.53
C VAL A 22 9.31 10.86 33.18
N GLY A 23 10.55 11.34 33.13
CA GLY A 23 11.19 11.78 31.88
C GLY A 23 11.42 10.66 30.87
N LEU A 24 11.66 9.42 31.31
CA LEU A 24 11.90 8.28 30.42
C LEU A 24 10.60 7.72 29.82
N ALA A 25 9.50 7.73 30.58
CA ALA A 25 8.19 7.30 30.09
C ALA A 25 7.60 8.31 29.08
N LEU A 26 7.81 9.62 29.29
CA LEU A 26 7.40 10.64 28.33
C LEU A 26 8.29 10.62 27.07
N ALA A 27 9.60 10.36 27.21
CA ALA A 27 10.51 10.22 26.08
C ALA A 27 10.21 8.97 25.22
N LEU A 28 9.76 7.86 25.83
CA LEU A 28 9.36 6.66 25.10
C LEU A 28 8.02 6.83 24.37
N CYS A 29 7.05 7.57 24.95
CA CYS A 29 5.80 7.92 24.27
C CYS A 29 5.98 8.96 23.16
N VAL A 30 6.94 9.89 23.28
CA VAL A 30 7.28 10.81 22.19
C VAL A 30 8.09 10.10 21.11
N ALA A 31 9.00 9.17 21.47
CA ALA A 31 9.75 8.38 20.49
C ALA A 31 8.88 7.37 19.71
N THR A 32 7.80 6.83 20.31
CA THR A 32 6.83 5.97 19.59
C THR A 32 5.76 6.76 18.84
N LEU A 33 5.51 8.03 19.17
CA LEU A 33 4.69 8.91 18.32
C LEU A 33 5.45 9.49 17.11
N LEU A 34 6.78 9.42 17.08
CA LEU A 34 7.60 9.98 15.99
C LEU A 34 7.88 9.00 14.84
N THR A 35 7.46 7.73 14.91
CA THR A 35 7.69 6.72 13.86
C THR A 35 6.50 6.47 12.93
N LEU A 36 5.41 7.24 13.04
CA LEU A 36 4.23 7.14 12.15
C LEU A 36 4.04 8.34 11.21
N ALA A 37 5.04 9.22 11.12
CA ALA A 37 5.15 10.05 9.95
C ALA A 37 5.75 9.19 8.83
N ALA A 38 4.93 8.34 8.20
CA ALA A 38 5.18 8.00 6.81
C ALA A 38 5.42 9.35 6.11
N PRO A 39 6.48 9.50 5.30
CA PRO A 39 6.60 10.71 4.51
C PRO A 39 5.26 10.85 3.81
N ALA A 40 4.56 11.97 4.04
CA ALA A 40 3.54 12.37 3.10
C ALA A 40 4.30 12.37 1.78
N GLN A 41 4.07 11.36 0.94
CA GLN A 41 4.65 11.26 -0.39
C GLN A 41 4.19 12.56 -1.04
N ALA A 42 5.09 13.55 -1.03
CA ALA A 42 4.82 14.82 -1.63
C ALA A 42 4.38 14.47 -3.04
N ASP A 43 3.22 14.99 -3.45
CA ASP A 43 2.76 14.86 -4.82
C ASP A 43 3.96 15.27 -5.67
N GLU A 44 4.56 14.30 -6.36
CA GLU A 44 5.91 14.44 -6.92
C GLU A 44 5.75 15.27 -8.19
N LEU A 45 5.46 16.55 -7.99
CA LEU A 45 5.20 17.54 -9.01
C LEU A 45 6.54 17.89 -9.64
N TYR A 46 6.99 17.02 -10.52
CA TYR A 46 8.17 17.30 -11.32
C TYR A 46 7.83 18.33 -12.40
N ALA A 47 8.76 19.28 -12.58
CA ALA A 47 8.63 20.37 -13.52
C ALA A 47 9.80 20.37 -14.51
N HIS A 48 9.49 20.18 -15.80
CA HIS A 48 10.43 20.36 -16.89
C HIS A 48 10.67 21.85 -17.15
N VAL A 49 11.93 22.27 -17.23
CA VAL A 49 12.30 23.62 -17.67
C VAL A 49 12.45 23.63 -19.19
N VAL A 50 11.61 24.41 -19.87
CA VAL A 50 11.59 24.53 -21.34
C VAL A 50 12.96 25.03 -21.83
N ARG A 51 13.56 24.29 -22.77
CA ARG A 51 14.88 24.55 -23.37
C ARG A 51 14.73 25.14 -24.77
N PRO A 52 15.78 25.78 -25.32
CA PRO A 52 15.76 26.20 -26.73
C PRO A 52 15.45 25.03 -27.66
N GLY A 53 14.49 25.21 -28.57
CA GLY A 53 14.04 24.17 -29.51
C GLY A 53 12.95 23.24 -28.98
N ASP A 54 12.56 23.34 -27.71
CA ASP A 54 11.44 22.57 -27.19
C ASP A 54 10.10 23.00 -27.80
N THR A 55 9.29 22.01 -28.18
CA THR A 55 7.87 22.15 -28.48
C THR A 55 7.07 21.28 -27.50
N LEU A 56 5.78 21.53 -27.32
CA LEU A 56 4.96 20.68 -26.46
C LEU A 56 4.92 19.23 -26.97
N ALA A 57 4.81 19.04 -28.28
CA ALA A 57 4.92 17.75 -28.93
C ALA A 57 6.27 17.05 -28.67
N SER A 58 7.41 17.77 -28.75
CA SER A 58 8.72 17.17 -28.48
C SER A 58 8.92 16.84 -27.00
N ILE A 59 8.40 17.68 -26.09
CA ILE A 59 8.39 17.40 -24.65
C ILE A 59 7.53 16.17 -24.37
N ALA A 60 6.32 16.10 -24.92
CA ALA A 60 5.43 14.95 -24.78
C ALA A 60 6.04 13.66 -25.35
N GLN A 61 6.72 13.73 -26.50
CA GLN A 61 7.47 12.60 -27.07
C GLN A 61 8.57 12.11 -26.11
N ARG A 62 9.35 13.02 -25.50
CA ARG A 62 10.40 12.63 -24.54
C ARG A 62 9.81 11.98 -23.30
N TYR A 63 8.81 12.61 -22.66
CA TYR A 63 8.29 12.11 -21.38
C TYR A 63 7.33 10.93 -21.52
N TYR A 64 6.53 10.86 -22.57
CA TYR A 64 5.46 9.85 -22.71
C TYR A 64 5.63 8.91 -23.89
N GLY A 65 6.61 9.15 -24.77
CA GLY A 65 6.79 8.36 -25.99
C GLY A 65 5.76 8.66 -27.09
N ASP A 66 4.84 9.60 -26.87
CA ASP A 66 3.78 9.96 -27.82
C ASP A 66 3.60 11.49 -27.89
N PRO A 67 3.84 12.13 -29.05
CA PRO A 67 3.72 13.58 -29.18
C PRO A 67 2.26 14.06 -29.04
N ARG A 68 1.27 13.17 -29.26
CA ARG A 68 -0.16 13.49 -29.11
C ARG A 68 -0.55 13.75 -27.65
N ARG A 69 0.30 13.37 -26.69
CA ARG A 69 0.12 13.69 -25.27
C ARG A 69 0.39 15.16 -24.93
N GLU A 70 0.76 16.00 -25.90
CA GLU A 70 0.85 17.45 -25.70
C GLU A 70 -0.43 18.07 -25.13
N SER A 71 -1.61 17.50 -25.45
CA SER A 71 -2.89 17.95 -24.91
C SER A 71 -2.96 17.87 -23.38
N VAL A 72 -2.30 16.86 -22.79
CA VAL A 72 -2.17 16.70 -21.33
C VAL A 72 -1.33 17.84 -20.76
N LEU A 73 -0.17 18.13 -21.37
CA LEU A 73 0.72 19.21 -20.93
C LEU A 73 0.05 20.57 -21.02
N VAL A 74 -0.66 20.84 -22.12
CA VAL A 74 -1.45 22.07 -22.30
C VAL A 74 -2.46 22.25 -21.18
N THR A 75 -3.16 21.17 -20.84
CA THR A 75 -4.26 21.20 -19.87
C THR A 75 -3.74 21.34 -18.44
N GLU A 76 -2.76 20.52 -18.07
CA GLU A 76 -2.15 20.54 -16.73
C GLU A 76 -1.52 21.90 -16.41
N ASN A 77 -0.90 22.53 -17.42
CA ASN A 77 -0.20 23.80 -17.26
C ASN A 77 -1.06 25.02 -17.63
N GLY A 78 -2.36 24.85 -17.91
CA GLY A 78 -3.28 25.95 -18.17
C GLY A 78 -2.97 26.82 -19.39
N LEU A 79 -2.25 26.28 -20.40
CA LEU A 79 -1.72 27.05 -21.53
C LEU A 79 -2.81 27.57 -22.48
N THR A 80 -4.02 27.01 -22.43
CA THR A 80 -5.18 27.44 -23.23
C THR A 80 -6.06 28.48 -22.55
N THR A 81 -5.98 28.65 -21.23
CA THR A 81 -6.90 29.50 -20.46
C THR A 81 -6.75 30.99 -20.78
N GLN A 82 -5.63 31.41 -21.36
CA GLN A 82 -5.34 32.81 -21.74
C GLN A 82 -5.14 33.03 -23.26
N GLY A 83 -5.59 32.10 -24.12
CA GLY A 83 -5.51 32.29 -25.57
C GLY A 83 -4.40 31.51 -26.29
N GLY A 84 -3.97 30.38 -25.74
CA GLY A 84 -2.99 29.50 -26.39
C GLY A 84 -1.58 30.05 -26.32
N SER A 85 -1.10 30.33 -25.11
CA SER A 85 0.24 30.87 -24.89
C SER A 85 1.30 29.90 -25.44
N ALA A 86 2.14 30.40 -26.34
CA ALA A 86 3.32 29.68 -26.78
C ALA A 86 4.23 29.42 -25.59
N ILE A 87 4.87 28.25 -25.56
CA ILE A 87 5.87 27.95 -24.53
C ILE A 87 7.12 28.80 -24.77
N VAL A 88 7.72 29.30 -23.69
CA VAL A 88 8.94 30.12 -23.74
C VAL A 88 10.08 29.44 -22.99
N VAL A 89 11.31 29.65 -23.46
CA VAL A 89 12.51 29.12 -22.79
C VAL A 89 12.55 29.59 -21.33
N GLY A 90 12.87 28.67 -20.42
CA GLY A 90 12.89 28.91 -18.98
C GLY A 90 11.54 28.70 -18.28
N MET A 91 10.43 28.56 -19.01
CA MET A 91 9.14 28.23 -18.41
C MET A 91 9.18 26.84 -17.77
N ARG A 92 8.55 26.70 -16.59
CA ARG A 92 8.44 25.44 -15.87
C ARG A 92 7.10 24.79 -16.21
N LEU A 93 7.14 23.60 -16.79
CA LEU A 93 5.97 22.81 -17.13
C LEU A 93 5.89 21.61 -16.21
N HIS A 94 4.80 21.49 -15.47
CA HIS A 94 4.47 20.28 -14.73
C HIS A 94 4.26 19.13 -15.70
N ILE A 95 4.92 18.01 -15.42
CA ILE A 95 4.81 16.78 -16.19
C ILE A 95 4.04 15.79 -15.32
N PRO A 96 2.76 15.52 -15.59
CA PRO A 96 2.00 14.53 -14.82
C PRO A 96 2.27 13.10 -15.30
N TRP A 97 2.19 12.11 -14.41
CA TRP A 97 2.19 10.69 -14.76
C TRP A 97 1.33 9.88 -13.77
N VAL A 98 1.08 8.61 -14.08
CA VAL A 98 0.39 7.70 -13.15
C VAL A 98 1.16 7.52 -11.85
N ARG A 99 0.48 7.13 -10.78
CA ARG A 99 1.12 6.77 -9.53
C ARG A 99 1.06 5.26 -9.31
N TYR A 100 2.08 4.70 -8.69
CA TYR A 100 2.02 3.34 -8.15
C TYR A 100 1.87 3.38 -6.62
N HIS A 101 1.00 2.55 -6.09
CA HIS A 101 0.69 2.49 -4.65
C HIS A 101 0.74 1.05 -4.15
N THR A 102 1.58 0.79 -3.14
CA THR A 102 1.62 -0.50 -2.45
C THR A 102 0.55 -0.55 -1.36
N VAL A 103 -0.33 -1.54 -1.45
CA VAL A 103 -1.50 -1.71 -0.57
C VAL A 103 -1.07 -2.06 0.84
N ALA A 104 -1.52 -1.28 1.81
CA ALA A 104 -1.33 -1.56 3.22
C ALA A 104 -2.38 -2.55 3.76
N ALA A 105 -2.10 -3.17 4.90
CA ALA A 105 -3.01 -4.10 5.57
C ALA A 105 -4.41 -3.48 5.78
N GLY A 106 -5.45 -4.15 5.28
CA GLY A 106 -6.85 -3.75 5.44
C GLY A 106 -7.30 -2.55 4.60
N GLU A 107 -6.45 -2.03 3.71
CA GLU A 107 -6.80 -0.92 2.82
C GLU A 107 -7.84 -1.34 1.77
N THR A 108 -8.80 -0.47 1.49
CA THR A 108 -9.92 -0.75 0.58
C THR A 108 -9.88 0.12 -0.67
N TRP A 109 -10.52 -0.33 -1.76
CA TRP A 109 -10.65 0.46 -2.98
C TRP A 109 -11.30 1.84 -2.74
N GLN A 110 -12.26 1.89 -1.81
CA GLN A 110 -12.98 3.11 -1.43
C GLN A 110 -12.05 4.09 -0.72
N GLN A 111 -11.24 3.62 0.22
CA GLN A 111 -10.25 4.45 0.91
C GLN A 111 -9.18 4.98 -0.07
N LEU A 112 -8.70 4.13 -0.97
CA LEU A 112 -7.76 4.54 -2.01
C LEU A 112 -8.35 5.62 -2.93
N ALA A 113 -9.59 5.46 -3.37
CA ALA A 113 -10.24 6.47 -4.22
C ALA A 113 -10.56 7.76 -3.48
N ASP A 114 -10.94 7.69 -2.21
CA ASP A 114 -11.12 8.87 -1.37
C ASP A 114 -9.79 9.61 -1.20
N ARG A 115 -8.70 8.87 -0.93
CA ARG A 115 -7.34 9.43 -0.81
C ARG A 115 -6.85 10.10 -2.09
N TYR A 116 -6.94 9.42 -3.23
CA TYR A 116 -6.35 9.89 -4.48
C TYR A 116 -7.26 10.79 -5.30
N TYR A 117 -8.58 10.66 -5.15
CA TYR A 117 -9.56 11.40 -5.95
C TYR A 117 -10.52 12.23 -5.11
N GLY A 118 -10.50 12.14 -3.78
CA GLY A 118 -11.45 12.84 -2.90
C GLY A 118 -12.89 12.33 -2.97
N ASP A 119 -13.12 11.14 -3.56
CA ASP A 119 -14.44 10.52 -3.61
C ASP A 119 -14.33 8.99 -3.72
N ALA A 120 -14.74 8.28 -2.67
CA ALA A 120 -14.80 6.82 -2.61
C ALA A 120 -15.56 6.16 -3.78
N ARG A 121 -16.52 6.84 -4.40
CA ARG A 121 -17.29 6.31 -5.54
C ARG A 121 -16.44 6.13 -6.79
N ARG A 122 -15.26 6.76 -6.84
CA ARG A 122 -14.29 6.66 -7.96
C ARG A 122 -13.38 5.43 -7.88
N ALA A 123 -13.56 4.58 -6.87
CA ALA A 123 -12.89 3.28 -6.71
C ALA A 123 -12.81 2.47 -8.00
N PHE A 124 -13.88 2.49 -8.79
CA PHE A 124 -13.94 1.75 -10.05
C PHE A 124 -12.82 2.10 -11.03
N ALA A 125 -12.31 3.34 -11.02
CA ALA A 125 -11.24 3.73 -11.95
C ALA A 125 -9.92 3.06 -11.59
N ILE A 126 -9.63 2.87 -10.30
CA ILE A 126 -8.48 2.11 -9.82
C ILE A 126 -8.67 0.63 -10.15
N GLN A 127 -9.86 0.09 -9.85
CA GLN A 127 -10.18 -1.32 -10.12
C GLN A 127 -10.03 -1.68 -11.61
N GLU A 128 -10.66 -0.91 -12.50
CA GLU A 128 -10.59 -1.11 -13.96
C GLU A 128 -9.14 -1.05 -14.47
N SER A 129 -8.34 -0.13 -13.94
CA SER A 129 -6.94 0.06 -14.36
C SER A 129 -6.02 -1.07 -13.89
N ASN A 130 -6.38 -1.72 -12.77
CA ASN A 130 -5.67 -2.86 -12.22
C ASN A 130 -6.28 -4.21 -12.63
N ARG A 131 -7.31 -4.22 -13.49
CA ARG A 131 -8.07 -5.43 -13.88
C ARG A 131 -8.57 -6.21 -12.65
N ALA A 132 -8.86 -5.49 -11.57
CA ALA A 132 -9.29 -6.09 -10.32
C ALA A 132 -10.71 -6.65 -10.45
N THR A 133 -10.98 -7.71 -9.69
CA THR A 133 -12.33 -8.23 -9.47
C THR A 133 -13.06 -7.38 -8.42
N SER A 134 -14.21 -7.84 -7.93
CA SER A 134 -14.95 -7.17 -6.86
C SER A 134 -14.30 -7.29 -5.47
N GLU A 135 -13.30 -8.15 -5.32
CA GLU A 135 -12.57 -8.35 -4.06
C GLU A 135 -11.72 -7.14 -3.71
N GLN A 136 -11.47 -6.90 -2.42
CA GLN A 136 -10.58 -5.83 -1.94
C GLN A 136 -9.12 -6.08 -2.37
N PRO A 137 -8.30 -5.03 -2.50
CA PRO A 137 -6.93 -5.21 -2.93
C PRO A 137 -6.15 -6.05 -1.92
N ALA A 138 -5.32 -6.96 -2.41
CA ALA A 138 -4.47 -7.78 -1.56
C ALA A 138 -3.36 -6.91 -0.92
N GLU A 139 -3.06 -7.16 0.35
CA GLU A 139 -1.93 -6.54 1.03
C GLU A 139 -0.63 -6.81 0.27
N GLY A 140 0.21 -5.77 0.14
CA GLY A 140 1.46 -5.81 -0.61
C GLY A 140 1.30 -5.70 -2.14
N ALA A 141 0.07 -5.68 -2.68
CA ALA A 141 -0.13 -5.47 -4.11
C ALA A 141 0.29 -4.05 -4.53
N GLU A 142 1.04 -3.93 -5.63
CA GLU A 142 1.34 -2.64 -6.24
C GLU A 142 0.25 -2.29 -7.27
N LEU A 143 -0.46 -1.19 -7.01
CA LEU A 143 -1.59 -0.74 -7.81
C LEU A 143 -1.23 0.47 -8.66
N LEU A 144 -1.62 0.43 -9.93
CA LEU A 144 -1.60 1.61 -10.79
C LEU A 144 -2.79 2.52 -10.43
N ILE A 145 -2.50 3.75 -10.08
CA ILE A 145 -3.46 4.81 -9.77
C ILE A 145 -3.47 5.79 -10.96
N PRO A 146 -4.56 5.82 -11.76
CA PRO A 146 -4.73 6.78 -12.86
C PRO A 146 -4.52 8.23 -12.42
N TYR A 147 -3.84 9.02 -13.26
CA TYR A 147 -3.66 10.45 -13.00
C TYR A 147 -4.98 11.21 -13.24
N PRO A 148 -5.54 11.95 -12.26
CA PRO A 148 -6.83 12.64 -12.40
C PRO A 148 -6.65 14.03 -13.03
N LEU A 149 -6.34 14.08 -14.33
CA LEU A 149 -6.11 15.34 -15.07
C LEU A 149 -7.32 16.30 -14.94
N ARG A 150 -7.06 17.54 -14.54
CA ARG A 150 -8.09 18.58 -14.37
C ARG A 150 -8.33 19.33 -15.69
N HIS A 151 -9.39 18.96 -16.41
CA HIS A 151 -9.79 19.64 -17.63
C HIS A 151 -10.85 20.71 -17.36
N ILE A 152 -10.55 21.97 -17.66
CA ILE A 152 -11.52 23.08 -17.61
C ILE A 152 -12.21 23.19 -18.97
N THR A 153 -13.52 22.98 -18.99
CA THR A 153 -14.30 22.92 -20.23
C THR A 153 -14.41 24.29 -20.91
N GLY A 154 -14.13 24.31 -22.21
CA GLY A 154 -14.24 25.46 -23.08
C GLY A 154 -15.60 25.59 -23.78
N GLN A 155 -15.67 26.51 -24.74
CA GLN A 155 -16.86 26.68 -25.57
C GLN A 155 -17.03 25.48 -26.51
N GLY A 156 -18.22 24.88 -26.50
CA GLY A 156 -18.57 23.77 -27.36
C GLY A 156 -18.13 22.40 -26.83
N ASP A 157 -17.42 22.32 -25.70
CA ASP A 157 -17.02 21.04 -25.12
C ASP A 157 -18.22 20.17 -24.74
N ASN A 158 -18.02 18.87 -24.94
CA ASN A 158 -18.92 17.82 -24.53
C ASN A 158 -18.10 16.60 -24.13
N VAL A 159 -18.70 15.68 -23.39
CA VAL A 159 -18.01 14.51 -22.85
C VAL A 159 -17.26 13.73 -23.93
N SER A 160 -17.87 13.53 -25.11
CA SER A 160 -17.25 12.76 -26.20
C SER A 160 -16.04 13.44 -26.83
N ARG A 161 -16.07 14.78 -26.95
CA ARG A 161 -14.93 15.55 -27.44
C ARG A 161 -13.77 15.51 -26.44
N VAL A 162 -14.06 15.71 -25.16
CA VAL A 162 -13.05 15.61 -24.09
C VAL A 162 -12.47 14.19 -24.05
N ALA A 163 -13.31 13.16 -24.17
CA ALA A 163 -12.83 11.79 -24.19
C ALA A 163 -11.90 11.49 -25.38
N ARG A 164 -12.23 11.99 -26.58
CA ARG A 164 -11.38 11.82 -27.78
C ARG A 164 -10.03 12.52 -27.66
N LEU A 165 -9.95 13.58 -26.86
CA LEU A 165 -8.71 14.34 -26.68
C LEU A 165 -7.67 13.56 -25.86
N TYR A 166 -8.11 12.73 -24.92
CA TYR A 166 -7.22 12.09 -23.95
C TYR A 166 -7.21 10.56 -23.98
N TYR A 167 -8.27 9.91 -24.47
CA TYR A 167 -8.35 8.46 -24.53
C TYR A 167 -8.22 7.93 -25.96
N PRO A 168 -7.40 6.88 -26.17
CA PRO A 168 -7.35 6.18 -27.45
C PRO A 168 -8.72 5.61 -27.85
N ASP A 169 -9.41 4.95 -26.91
CA ASP A 169 -10.80 4.52 -27.09
C ASP A 169 -11.76 5.59 -26.54
N SER A 170 -12.26 6.44 -27.42
CA SER A 170 -13.19 7.51 -27.07
C SER A 170 -14.55 7.01 -26.53
N VAL A 171 -14.98 5.80 -26.86
CA VAL A 171 -16.26 5.23 -26.41
C VAL A 171 -16.14 4.73 -24.97
N ALA A 172 -15.10 3.95 -24.67
CA ALA A 172 -14.76 3.58 -23.30
C ALA A 172 -14.45 4.84 -22.46
N GLY A 173 -13.67 5.76 -23.02
CA GLY A 173 -13.33 7.05 -22.41
C GLY A 173 -14.56 7.89 -22.05
N THR A 174 -15.55 7.98 -22.94
CA THR A 174 -16.81 8.69 -22.68
C THR A 174 -17.57 8.07 -21.50
N ARG A 175 -17.66 6.74 -21.45
CA ARG A 175 -18.32 6.02 -20.33
C ARG A 175 -17.59 6.25 -19.00
N ARG A 176 -16.26 6.12 -19.01
CA ARG A 176 -15.40 6.36 -17.86
C ARG A 176 -15.54 7.80 -17.35
N LEU A 177 -15.45 8.78 -18.25
CA LEU A 177 -15.50 10.21 -17.91
C LEU A 177 -16.84 10.57 -17.25
N ARG A 178 -17.96 10.06 -17.78
CA ARG A 178 -19.28 10.26 -17.18
C ARG A 178 -19.38 9.67 -15.78
N ARG A 179 -18.97 8.42 -15.63
CA ARG A 179 -19.04 7.70 -14.34
C ARG A 179 -18.14 8.36 -13.30
N PHE A 180 -16.94 8.77 -13.68
CA PHE A 180 -15.94 9.37 -12.77
C PHE A 180 -16.37 10.73 -12.23
N ASN A 181 -17.08 11.51 -13.06
CA ASN A 181 -17.51 12.86 -12.73
C ASN A 181 -19.00 12.97 -12.37
N GLY A 182 -19.75 11.85 -12.35
CA GLY A 182 -21.19 11.85 -12.10
C GLY A 182 -22.02 12.59 -13.18
N ILE A 183 -21.51 12.70 -14.41
CA ILE A 183 -22.13 13.48 -15.48
C ILE A 183 -23.27 12.70 -16.14
N ARG A 184 -24.46 13.30 -16.14
CA ARG A 184 -25.63 12.79 -16.87
C ARG A 184 -25.62 13.31 -18.31
N GLY A 185 -25.72 12.41 -19.29
CA GLY A 185 -25.69 12.79 -20.71
C GLY A 185 -24.31 13.24 -21.20
N SER A 186 -24.29 14.13 -22.19
CA SER A 186 -23.08 14.57 -22.91
C SER A 186 -22.72 16.05 -22.72
N ARG A 187 -23.65 16.88 -22.22
CA ARG A 187 -23.46 18.33 -22.12
C ARG A 187 -22.51 18.69 -20.97
N LEU A 188 -21.60 19.61 -21.24
CA LEU A 188 -20.71 20.22 -20.26
C LEU A 188 -20.95 21.73 -20.25
N THR A 189 -20.91 22.35 -19.08
CA THR A 189 -21.01 23.81 -18.94
C THR A 189 -19.63 24.42 -19.11
N ARG A 190 -19.48 25.57 -19.76
CA ARG A 190 -18.19 26.29 -19.85
C ARG A 190 -17.65 26.60 -18.45
N GLY A 191 -16.36 26.36 -18.23
CA GLY A 191 -15.67 26.58 -16.95
C GLY A 191 -15.90 25.47 -15.92
N GLN A 192 -16.67 24.43 -16.27
CA GLN A 192 -16.81 23.24 -15.44
C GLN A 192 -15.47 22.49 -15.39
N VAL A 193 -15.04 22.10 -14.20
CA VAL A 193 -13.88 21.21 -14.04
C VAL A 193 -14.34 19.77 -14.20
N VAL A 194 -13.73 19.07 -15.14
CA VAL A 194 -13.92 17.65 -15.39
C VAL A 194 -12.60 16.94 -15.11
N LEU A 195 -12.63 15.94 -14.23
CA LEU A 195 -11.48 15.10 -13.94
C LEU A 195 -11.39 13.96 -14.94
N VAL A 196 -10.27 13.85 -15.64
CA VAL A 196 -10.01 12.84 -16.66
C VAL A 196 -9.01 11.83 -16.08
N PRO A 197 -9.44 10.65 -15.60
CA PRO A 197 -8.52 9.63 -15.07
C PRO A 197 -7.71 8.96 -16.20
N LEU A 198 -6.41 9.23 -16.26
CA LEU A 198 -5.50 8.72 -17.28
C LEU A 198 -4.67 7.54 -16.74
N PRO A 199 -5.07 6.27 -17.00
CA PRO A 199 -4.30 5.09 -16.60
C PRO A 199 -3.08 4.82 -17.51
N ASP A 200 -3.04 5.45 -18.68
CA ASP A 200 -2.06 5.23 -19.75
C ASP A 200 -1.04 6.37 -19.87
N LEU A 201 -1.01 7.28 -18.88
CA LEU A 201 -0.03 8.36 -18.78
C LEU A 201 1.25 7.86 -18.12
N LEU A 202 1.90 6.89 -18.76
CA LEU A 202 3.15 6.29 -18.31
C LEU A 202 4.34 7.12 -18.79
N LEU A 203 5.39 7.20 -17.98
CA LEU A 203 6.65 7.78 -18.42
C LEU A 203 7.38 6.81 -19.37
N SER A 204 7.96 7.35 -20.43
CA SER A 204 8.91 6.61 -21.28
C SER A 204 10.20 6.34 -20.50
N GLU A 205 11.06 5.45 -21.02
CA GLU A 205 12.39 5.23 -20.43
C GLU A 205 13.21 6.53 -20.36
N GLU A 206 13.19 7.34 -21.42
CA GLU A 206 13.85 8.64 -21.44
C GLU A 206 13.24 9.60 -20.40
N GLY A 207 11.91 9.66 -20.32
CA GLY A 207 11.18 10.48 -19.36
C GLY A 207 11.52 10.14 -17.92
N ARG A 208 11.57 8.83 -17.59
CA ARG A 208 11.96 8.37 -16.24
C ARG A 208 13.38 8.77 -15.89
N ARG A 209 14.34 8.59 -16.80
CA ARG A 209 15.74 8.99 -16.60
C ARG A 209 15.85 10.49 -16.34
N LEU A 210 15.13 11.31 -17.10
CA LEU A 210 15.13 12.77 -16.91
C LEU A 210 14.58 13.17 -15.53
N VAL A 211 13.53 12.50 -15.06
CA VAL A 211 13.00 12.73 -13.70
C VAL A 211 14.04 12.30 -12.67
N GLU A 212 14.59 11.10 -12.78
CA GLU A 212 15.61 10.57 -11.88
C GLU A 212 16.84 11.49 -11.78
N GLU A 213 17.35 11.97 -12.91
CA GLU A 213 18.48 12.91 -12.96
C GLU A 213 18.20 14.21 -12.17
N SER A 214 16.94 14.62 -12.11
CA SER A 214 16.53 15.86 -11.45
C SER A 214 16.14 15.69 -9.97
N THR A 215 15.52 14.57 -9.61
CA THR A 215 15.00 14.29 -8.26
C THR A 215 15.97 13.44 -7.44
N GLY A 216 16.90 12.74 -8.08
CA GLY A 216 17.77 11.74 -7.47
C GLY A 216 17.08 10.41 -7.19
N SER A 217 15.86 10.20 -7.70
CA SER A 217 15.11 8.95 -7.52
C SER A 217 14.25 8.65 -8.75
N ALA A 218 14.40 7.44 -9.29
CA ALA A 218 13.59 6.99 -10.42
C ALA A 218 12.12 6.84 -9.99
N PRO A 219 11.16 7.42 -10.75
CA PRO A 219 9.76 7.12 -10.56
C PRO A 219 9.50 5.61 -10.77
N SER A 220 8.65 5.02 -9.92
CA SER A 220 8.19 3.64 -10.15
C SER A 220 7.55 3.52 -11.53
N ASP A 221 7.90 2.46 -12.24
CA ASP A 221 7.33 2.08 -13.53
C ASP A 221 6.38 0.88 -13.43
N GLY A 222 6.14 0.37 -12.22
CA GLY A 222 5.31 -0.81 -11.98
C GLY A 222 6.09 -2.12 -12.04
N GLU A 223 7.41 -2.11 -11.84
CA GLU A 223 8.25 -3.31 -11.76
C GLU A 223 7.70 -4.37 -10.77
N GLN A 224 7.29 -3.97 -9.57
CA GLN A 224 6.75 -4.92 -8.58
C GLN A 224 5.42 -5.50 -9.06
N ARG A 225 4.57 -4.66 -9.66
CA ARG A 225 3.31 -5.08 -10.27
C ARG A 225 3.52 -6.09 -11.40
N GLU A 226 4.54 -5.94 -12.24
CA GLU A 226 4.85 -6.92 -13.29
C GLU A 226 5.34 -8.25 -12.70
N GLN A 227 6.22 -8.21 -11.69
CA GLN A 227 6.64 -9.42 -10.96
C GLN A 227 5.45 -10.13 -10.29
N GLN A 228 4.52 -9.38 -9.70
CA GLN A 228 3.26 -9.91 -9.16
C GLN A 228 2.39 -10.54 -10.26
N ALA A 229 2.31 -9.93 -11.44
CA ALA A 229 1.58 -10.50 -12.58
C ALA A 229 2.24 -11.78 -13.13
N ASP A 230 3.57 -11.88 -13.11
CA ASP A 230 4.30 -13.11 -13.43
C ASP A 230 3.97 -14.24 -12.46
N ILE A 231 3.98 -13.96 -11.15
CA ILE A 231 3.58 -14.93 -10.13
C ILE A 231 2.14 -15.40 -10.38
N GLU A 232 1.22 -14.47 -10.63
CA GLU A 232 -0.19 -14.77 -10.91
C GLU A 232 -0.34 -15.72 -12.11
N ARG A 233 0.46 -15.52 -13.17
CA ARG A 233 0.48 -16.40 -14.35
C ARG A 233 0.99 -17.81 -14.04
N GLN A 234 1.82 -17.99 -13.02
CA GLN A 234 2.36 -19.29 -12.60
C GLN A 234 1.43 -20.05 -11.64
N LEU A 235 0.52 -19.38 -10.92
CA LEU A 235 -0.38 -20.05 -9.97
C LEU A 235 -1.24 -21.17 -10.61
N PRO A 236 -1.81 -21.02 -11.81
CA PRO A 236 -2.52 -22.12 -12.47
C PRO A 236 -1.61 -23.32 -12.77
N VAL A 237 -0.33 -23.08 -13.08
CA VAL A 237 0.65 -24.14 -13.34
C VAL A 237 0.95 -24.92 -12.05
N LEU A 238 1.14 -24.20 -10.94
CA LEU A 238 1.30 -24.80 -9.60
C LEU A 238 0.10 -25.69 -9.24
N ARG A 239 -1.13 -25.17 -9.37
CA ARG A 239 -2.37 -25.92 -9.13
C ARG A 239 -2.47 -27.16 -10.02
N GLU A 240 -2.04 -27.05 -11.27
CA GLU A 240 -2.03 -28.17 -12.22
C GLU A 240 -1.00 -29.25 -11.85
N HIS A 241 0.15 -28.88 -11.28
CA HIS A 241 1.11 -29.85 -10.75
C HIS A 241 0.49 -30.69 -9.62
N VAL A 242 -0.14 -30.03 -8.64
CA VAL A 242 -0.84 -30.71 -7.55
C VAL A 242 -1.96 -31.61 -8.08
N ARG A 243 -2.80 -31.10 -8.99
CA ARG A 243 -3.91 -31.86 -9.58
C ARG A 243 -3.46 -33.12 -10.32
N ARG A 244 -2.29 -33.10 -10.97
CA ARG A 244 -1.72 -34.25 -11.68
C ARG A 244 -0.88 -35.18 -10.80
N GLY A 245 -0.77 -34.91 -9.51
CA GLY A 245 0.07 -35.69 -8.59
C GLY A 245 1.57 -35.45 -8.75
N ARG A 246 1.98 -34.38 -9.45
CA ARG A 246 3.38 -33.96 -9.60
C ARG A 246 3.81 -33.11 -8.41
N PHE A 247 3.78 -33.72 -7.22
CA PHE A 247 3.92 -33.01 -5.96
C PHE A 247 5.34 -32.46 -5.73
N THR A 248 6.37 -33.15 -6.20
CA THR A 248 7.75 -32.67 -6.13
C THR A 248 7.95 -31.38 -6.91
N GLU A 249 7.39 -31.30 -8.11
CA GLU A 249 7.43 -30.11 -8.96
C GLU A 249 6.57 -28.98 -8.39
N ALA A 250 5.42 -29.31 -7.79
CA ALA A 250 4.60 -28.34 -7.07
C ALA A 250 5.37 -27.70 -5.90
N VAL A 251 6.10 -28.50 -5.11
CA VAL A 251 6.92 -28.00 -3.99
C VAL A 251 8.06 -27.10 -4.48
N VAL A 252 8.77 -27.51 -5.53
CA VAL A 252 9.85 -26.69 -6.11
C VAL A 252 9.31 -25.35 -6.61
N LEU A 253 8.26 -25.38 -7.43
CA LEU A 253 7.67 -24.17 -7.99
C LEU A 253 7.06 -23.28 -6.89
N GLY A 254 6.32 -23.84 -5.94
CA GLY A 254 5.69 -23.07 -4.88
C GLY A 254 6.70 -22.34 -3.99
N ASN A 255 7.79 -23.01 -3.59
CA ASN A 255 8.84 -22.35 -2.81
C ASN A 255 9.61 -21.31 -3.63
N GLN A 256 9.83 -21.55 -4.93
CA GLN A 256 10.43 -20.56 -5.82
C GLN A 256 9.55 -19.30 -5.92
N LEU A 257 8.23 -19.47 -6.05
CA LEU A 257 7.29 -18.35 -6.11
C LEU A 257 7.23 -17.58 -4.77
N LEU A 258 7.24 -18.27 -3.63
CA LEU A 258 7.29 -17.61 -2.31
C LEU A 258 8.61 -16.89 -2.04
N GLY A 259 9.71 -17.34 -2.64
CA GLY A 259 11.01 -16.70 -2.56
C GLY A 259 11.17 -15.48 -3.47
N ALA A 260 10.18 -15.18 -4.32
CA ALA A 260 10.18 -13.97 -5.15
C ALA A 260 10.01 -12.71 -4.27
N ALA A 261 10.61 -11.60 -4.70
CA ALA A 261 10.67 -10.37 -3.89
C ALA A 261 9.30 -9.72 -3.61
N SER A 262 8.29 -9.96 -4.45
CA SER A 262 7.04 -9.20 -4.46
C SER A 262 5.80 -10.11 -4.50
N VAL A 263 5.62 -10.96 -3.50
CA VAL A 263 4.41 -11.82 -3.38
C VAL A 263 3.32 -11.08 -2.60
N THR A 264 2.10 -11.03 -3.12
CA THR A 264 0.96 -10.46 -2.39
C THR A 264 0.39 -11.44 -1.35
N SER A 265 -0.37 -10.96 -0.38
CA SER A 265 -0.98 -11.84 0.64
C SER A 265 -1.93 -12.89 0.02
N SER A 266 -2.68 -12.54 -1.02
CA SER A 266 -3.59 -13.48 -1.72
C SER A 266 -2.83 -14.54 -2.53
N GLN A 267 -1.71 -14.16 -3.14
CA GLN A 267 -0.82 -15.07 -3.86
C GLN A 267 -0.13 -16.03 -2.90
N ALA A 268 0.45 -15.50 -1.80
CA ALA A 268 1.07 -16.30 -0.76
C ALA A 268 0.07 -17.32 -0.19
N LEU A 269 -1.17 -16.90 0.10
CA LEU A 269 -2.23 -17.79 0.57
C LEU A 269 -2.52 -18.90 -0.44
N SER A 270 -2.65 -18.57 -1.73
CA SER A 270 -2.88 -19.55 -2.78
C SER A 270 -1.73 -20.56 -2.87
N ILE A 271 -0.47 -20.10 -2.82
CA ILE A 271 0.70 -20.97 -2.90
C ILE A 271 0.78 -21.88 -1.67
N GLN A 272 0.56 -21.35 -0.47
CA GLN A 272 0.62 -22.12 0.79
C GLN A 272 -0.43 -23.23 0.84
N ARG A 273 -1.64 -23.00 0.30
CA ARG A 273 -2.69 -24.03 0.20
C ARG A 273 -2.27 -25.19 -0.70
N GLU A 274 -1.67 -24.89 -1.86
CA GLU A 274 -1.17 -25.91 -2.79
C GLU A 274 0.03 -26.65 -2.21
N LEU A 275 0.96 -25.94 -1.55
CA LEU A 275 2.11 -26.55 -0.87
C LEU A 275 1.68 -27.48 0.26
N GLY A 276 0.73 -27.06 1.10
CA GLY A 276 0.19 -27.90 2.17
C GLY A 276 -0.38 -29.21 1.63
N THR A 277 -1.10 -29.15 0.51
CA THR A 277 -1.63 -30.34 -0.17
C THR A 277 -0.49 -31.23 -0.72
N ALA A 278 0.51 -30.64 -1.37
CA ALA A 278 1.63 -31.38 -1.92
C ALA A 278 2.50 -32.06 -0.84
N TYR A 279 2.76 -31.37 0.29
CA TYR A 279 3.51 -31.94 1.41
C TYR A 279 2.78 -33.10 2.07
N VAL A 280 1.45 -33.05 2.21
CA VAL A 280 0.67 -34.20 2.68
C VAL A 280 0.84 -35.40 1.76
N ALA A 281 0.79 -35.17 0.45
CA ALA A 281 0.94 -36.26 -0.53
C ALA A 281 2.36 -36.86 -0.57
N LEU A 282 3.36 -36.09 -0.15
CA LEU A 282 4.76 -36.52 -0.01
C LEU A 282 5.10 -37.07 1.39
N ASP A 283 4.09 -37.29 2.24
CA ASP A 283 4.25 -37.76 3.63
C ASP A 283 5.12 -36.84 4.52
N ARG A 284 5.15 -35.55 4.17
CA ARG A 284 5.85 -34.48 4.93
C ARG A 284 4.85 -33.71 5.78
N SER A 285 4.30 -34.40 6.77
CA SER A 285 3.27 -33.85 7.67
C SER A 285 3.73 -32.60 8.44
N ASP A 286 5.01 -32.55 8.82
CA ASP A 286 5.67 -31.39 9.45
C ASP A 286 5.57 -30.13 8.58
N LEU A 287 5.96 -30.24 7.32
CA LEU A 287 5.95 -29.12 6.37
C LEU A 287 4.53 -28.76 5.93
N ALA A 288 3.64 -29.76 5.83
CA ALA A 288 2.23 -29.51 5.53
C ALA A 288 1.56 -28.65 6.60
N VAL A 289 1.78 -28.99 7.87
CA VAL A 289 1.26 -28.23 9.01
C VAL A 289 1.82 -26.80 9.03
N GLN A 290 3.12 -26.63 8.74
CA GLN A 290 3.74 -25.30 8.63
C GLN A 290 3.12 -24.47 7.49
N ALA A 291 2.95 -25.06 6.30
CA ALA A 291 2.35 -24.38 5.15
C ALA A 291 0.90 -23.95 5.44
N PHE A 292 0.09 -24.83 6.04
CA PHE A 292 -1.27 -24.46 6.47
C PHE A 292 -1.29 -23.46 7.62
N GLY A 293 -0.29 -23.49 8.51
CA GLY A 293 -0.09 -22.48 9.55
C GLY A 293 0.12 -21.09 8.94
N ALA A 294 1.03 -20.97 7.97
CA ALA A 294 1.26 -19.73 7.22
C ALA A 294 0.01 -19.29 6.44
N ALA A 295 -0.75 -20.23 5.85
CA ALA A 295 -2.01 -19.93 5.20
C ALA A 295 -3.05 -19.36 6.19
N LEU A 296 -3.13 -19.91 7.41
CA LEU A 296 -4.01 -19.42 8.47
C LEU A 296 -3.59 -18.04 8.99
N GLU A 297 -2.29 -17.71 8.97
CA GLU A 297 -1.81 -16.36 9.34
C GLU A 297 -2.36 -15.30 8.40
N LEU A 298 -2.40 -15.61 7.10
CA LEU A 298 -2.96 -14.76 6.06
C LEU A 298 -4.51 -14.74 6.09
N GLN A 299 -5.12 -15.90 6.33
CA GLN A 299 -6.57 -16.05 6.40
C GLN A 299 -6.98 -16.92 7.61
N PRO A 300 -7.32 -16.30 8.76
CA PRO A 300 -7.65 -17.04 9.99
C PRO A 300 -8.88 -17.95 9.88
N ASP A 301 -9.84 -17.61 9.02
CA ASP A 301 -11.07 -18.37 8.76
C ASP A 301 -10.93 -19.32 7.56
N LEU A 302 -9.71 -19.65 7.14
CA LEU A 302 -9.46 -20.53 6.00
C LEU A 302 -10.19 -21.87 6.15
N GLU A 303 -11.04 -22.18 5.17
CA GLU A 303 -11.69 -23.47 5.00
C GLU A 303 -11.31 -24.11 3.65
N LEU A 304 -11.23 -25.44 3.64
CA LEU A 304 -11.04 -26.24 2.44
C LEU A 304 -12.34 -26.97 2.10
N ASP A 305 -12.59 -27.17 0.82
CA ASP A 305 -13.79 -27.88 0.35
C ASP A 305 -13.72 -29.35 0.74
N GLY A 306 -14.52 -29.75 1.73
CA GLY A 306 -14.53 -31.12 2.26
C GLY A 306 -14.98 -32.20 1.27
N LEU A 307 -15.63 -31.83 0.16
CA LEU A 307 -16.02 -32.79 -0.89
C LEU A 307 -14.90 -33.02 -1.91
N ARG A 308 -14.03 -32.02 -2.09
CA ARG A 308 -12.96 -32.04 -3.10
C ARG A 308 -11.57 -32.24 -2.51
N THR A 309 -11.43 -32.15 -1.19
CA THR A 309 -10.17 -32.22 -0.46
C THR A 309 -10.03 -33.56 0.24
N SER A 310 -8.85 -34.18 0.14
CA SER A 310 -8.57 -35.46 0.80
C SER A 310 -8.73 -35.36 2.34
N PRO A 311 -9.24 -36.40 3.02
CA PRO A 311 -9.29 -36.45 4.49
C PRO A 311 -7.91 -36.28 5.15
N THR A 312 -6.82 -36.70 4.50
CA THR A 312 -5.46 -36.49 5.02
C THR A 312 -5.07 -35.01 5.03
N VAL A 313 -5.47 -34.27 4.00
CA VAL A 313 -5.21 -32.83 3.88
C VAL A 313 -6.05 -32.05 4.88
N MET A 314 -7.33 -32.43 5.06
CA MET A 314 -8.20 -31.86 6.09
C MET A 314 -7.63 -32.05 7.50
N ARG A 315 -7.08 -33.23 7.80
CA ARG A 315 -6.40 -33.49 9.07
C ARG A 315 -5.15 -32.62 9.28
N ALA A 316 -4.37 -32.39 8.23
CA ALA A 316 -3.20 -31.51 8.31
C ALA A 316 -3.59 -30.05 8.59
N LEU A 317 -4.64 -29.53 7.94
CA LEU A 317 -5.18 -28.21 8.26
C LEU A 317 -5.69 -28.13 9.70
N GLN A 318 -6.39 -29.16 10.19
CA GLN A 318 -6.85 -29.19 11.57
C GLN A 318 -5.67 -29.20 12.56
N ALA A 319 -4.64 -30.00 12.30
CA ALA A 319 -3.42 -30.02 13.11
C ALA A 319 -2.74 -28.64 13.16
N ALA A 320 -2.72 -27.90 12.04
CA ALA A 320 -2.21 -26.53 12.02
C ALA A 320 -3.03 -25.56 12.87
N ARG A 321 -4.37 -25.70 12.89
CA ARG A 321 -5.24 -24.93 13.79
C ARG A 321 -4.95 -25.24 15.25
N ASP A 322 -4.84 -26.52 15.60
CA ASP A 322 -4.57 -26.97 16.96
C ASP A 322 -3.20 -26.47 17.46
N GLN A 323 -2.17 -26.54 16.60
CA GLN A 323 -0.83 -26.02 16.90
C GLN A 323 -0.87 -24.51 17.17
N ARG A 324 -1.54 -23.74 16.32
CA ARG A 324 -1.66 -22.29 16.51
C ARG A 324 -2.42 -21.94 17.80
N ALA A 325 -3.46 -22.69 18.14
CA ALA A 325 -4.18 -22.50 19.40
C ALA A 325 -3.29 -22.78 20.61
N ALA A 326 -2.46 -23.83 20.56
CA ALA A 326 -1.48 -24.14 21.59
C ALA A 326 -0.41 -23.05 21.72
N ASP A 327 0.11 -22.53 20.61
CA ASP A 327 1.10 -21.45 20.59
C ASP A 327 0.54 -20.15 21.15
N ALA A 328 -0.70 -19.79 20.80
CA ALA A 328 -1.40 -18.65 21.37
C ALA A 328 -1.62 -18.78 22.88
N ALA A 329 -2.00 -19.97 23.36
CA ALA A 329 -2.15 -20.24 24.79
C ALA A 329 -0.82 -20.14 25.54
N ASN A 330 0.26 -20.65 24.95
CA ASN A 330 1.61 -20.55 25.52
C ASN A 330 2.10 -19.09 25.56
N ALA A 331 1.85 -18.31 24.51
CA ALA A 331 2.17 -16.89 24.48
C ALA A 331 1.40 -16.10 25.54
N ALA A 332 0.11 -16.39 25.73
CA ALA A 332 -0.71 -15.79 26.78
C ALA A 332 -0.17 -16.11 28.19
N ARG A 333 0.19 -17.37 28.46
CA ARG A 333 0.82 -17.79 29.73
C ARG A 333 2.12 -17.04 30.00
N ARG A 334 2.98 -16.89 28.99
CA ARG A 334 4.25 -16.14 29.10
C ARG A 334 4.01 -14.66 29.41
N ARG A 335 2.99 -14.04 28.80
CA ARG A 335 2.61 -12.64 29.09
C ARG A 335 2.13 -12.46 30.53
N VAL A 336 1.27 -13.35 31.03
CA VAL A 336 0.80 -13.32 32.43
C VAL A 336 1.96 -13.52 33.41
N ALA A 337 2.88 -14.44 33.11
CA ALA A 337 4.07 -14.66 33.94
C ALA A 337 5.02 -13.44 33.95
N ALA A 338 5.12 -12.70 32.83
CA ALA A 338 5.91 -11.47 32.76
C ALA A 338 5.27 -10.31 33.55
N ASP A 339 3.94 -10.20 33.53
CA ASP A 339 3.19 -9.16 34.25
C ASP A 339 3.14 -9.41 35.77
N ALA A 340 3.13 -10.69 36.19
CA ALA A 340 3.24 -11.10 37.59
C ALA A 340 4.64 -10.87 38.22
N GLY A 341 5.63 -10.44 37.43
CA GLY A 341 7.00 -10.16 37.86
C GLY A 341 7.23 -8.83 38.58
N VAL A 342 6.18 -8.02 38.87
CA VAL A 342 6.28 -6.88 39.79
C VAL A 342 6.19 -7.40 41.23
N PRO A 343 7.25 -7.31 42.05
CA PRO A 343 7.20 -7.87 43.40
C PRO A 343 6.17 -7.13 44.27
N PRO A 344 5.39 -7.84 45.11
CA PRO A 344 4.51 -7.18 46.07
C PRO A 344 5.33 -6.32 47.01
N ALA A 345 4.87 -5.09 47.26
CA ALA A 345 5.46 -4.18 48.24
C ALA A 345 5.64 -4.91 49.57
N ALA A 346 6.88 -4.99 50.06
CA ALA A 346 7.20 -5.63 51.32
C ALA A 346 6.39 -4.97 52.46
N PRO A 347 5.81 -5.75 53.39
CA PRO A 347 5.10 -5.19 54.52
C PRO A 347 6.07 -4.41 55.43
N PRO A 348 5.64 -3.32 56.06
CA PRO A 348 6.49 -2.51 56.91
C PRO A 348 6.95 -3.33 58.12
N VAL A 349 8.26 -3.46 58.28
CA VAL A 349 8.91 -4.03 59.45
C VAL A 349 8.62 -3.12 60.65
N ALA A 350 7.93 -3.67 61.66
CA ALA A 350 7.72 -3.00 62.94
C ALA A 350 9.05 -2.92 63.69
N ASP A 351 9.54 -1.69 63.87
CA ASP A 351 10.75 -1.42 64.65
C ASP A 351 10.44 -1.58 66.15
N SER A 352 11.01 -2.62 66.76
CA SER A 352 10.97 -2.84 68.21
C SER A 352 12.21 -2.19 68.83
N GLY A 353 12.16 -0.86 68.92
CA GLY A 353 13.17 -0.04 69.58
C GLY A 353 12.87 0.11 71.08
N THR A 354 13.60 -0.66 71.87
CA THR A 354 13.75 -0.52 73.32
C THR A 354 14.56 0.75 73.64
N ARG A 355 13.95 1.70 74.38
CA ARG A 355 14.46 2.39 75.59
C ARG A 355 13.72 3.70 75.85
#